data_AF-A0A7S3SW44-F1
#
_entry.id   AF-A0A7S3SW44-F1
#
_cell.length_a   1.000
_cell.length_b   1.000
_cell.length_c   1.000
_cell.angle_alpha   90.00
_cell.angle_beta   90.00
_cell.angle_gamma   90.00
#
_symmetry.space_group_name_H-M   'P 1'
#
loop_
_entity.id
_entity.type
_entity.pdbx_description
1 polymer ?
#
loop_
_entity_poly.entity_id
_entity_poly.type
_entity_poly.pdbx_seq_one_letter_code
_entity_poly.pdbx_strand_id
1 'polypeptide(L)'
;LDPDHSVARQLRAKIKEFEALKAGGNNAFTSGNYDEAIRLYTDAIAFDPNLADLLPTLYTNRATAKYKKRDYQASIDDCNLALKINKRHLKAVLRRAAAKLELEMYAQAVADYEEAQEIEPNDRSIAQSLRRAKIELKKSQRKDLYKLIGVTKHATEPEIKKAYRKMALQWHPDRHSSGTEEERQQAEKKFKEIGEAFEILSDPSKKQKYDDGMDIEDINGGGGGRGHQGIDPMDIFSQMGGFGGMGGFGGMGGMAGGFEFGGKPQGYSRRSHGR
;
A
#
# COMPACT_ATOMS: atom_id res chain seq x y z
N LEU A 1 64.78 -32.95 0.72
CA LEU A 1 64.42 -31.52 0.89
C LEU A 1 63.35 -31.24 -0.15
N ASP A 2 62.09 -31.30 0.28
CA ASP A 2 60.94 -31.42 -0.61
C ASP A 2 60.65 -30.12 -1.40
N PRO A 3 60.36 -30.20 -2.72
CA PRO A 3 59.89 -29.08 -3.54
C PRO A 3 58.62 -28.39 -3.00
N ASP A 4 57.88 -29.08 -2.12
CA ASP A 4 56.61 -28.69 -1.50
C ASP A 4 56.66 -27.45 -0.58
N HIS A 5 57.83 -27.09 -0.04
CA HIS A 5 57.91 -25.95 0.89
C HIS A 5 57.83 -24.58 0.17
N SER A 6 58.04 -24.53 -1.15
CA SER A 6 57.99 -23.27 -1.92
C SER A 6 56.55 -22.85 -2.23
N VAL A 7 55.74 -23.78 -2.75
CA VAL A 7 54.33 -23.57 -3.09
C VAL A 7 53.50 -23.28 -1.84
N ALA A 8 53.69 -24.06 -0.75
CA ALA A 8 53.01 -23.81 0.51
C ALA A 8 53.31 -22.43 1.10
N ARG A 9 54.56 -21.93 0.97
CA ARG A 9 54.94 -20.58 1.38
C ARG A 9 54.26 -19.50 0.54
N GLN A 10 54.22 -19.69 -0.78
CA GLN A 10 53.55 -18.76 -1.70
C GLN A 10 52.04 -18.70 -1.44
N LEU A 11 51.39 -19.85 -1.24
CA LEU A 11 49.98 -19.93 -0.90
C LEU A 11 49.69 -19.24 0.44
N ARG A 12 50.50 -19.48 1.46
CA ARG A 12 50.38 -18.82 2.76
C ARG A 12 50.53 -17.30 2.66
N ALA A 13 51.47 -16.82 1.84
CA ALA A 13 51.65 -15.39 1.61
C ALA A 13 50.42 -14.77 0.94
N LYS A 14 49.87 -15.44 -0.08
CA LYS A 14 48.63 -15.02 -0.76
C LYS A 14 47.44 -14.97 0.21
N ILE A 15 47.25 -15.99 1.03
CA ILE A 15 46.18 -16.01 2.03
C ILE A 15 46.32 -14.83 3.00
N LYS A 16 47.54 -14.56 3.48
CA LYS A 16 47.80 -13.43 4.40
C LYS A 16 47.49 -12.08 3.74
N GLU A 17 47.83 -11.92 2.46
CA GLU A 17 47.53 -10.70 1.70
C GLU A 17 46.01 -10.51 1.53
N PHE A 18 45.28 -11.56 1.16
CA PHE A 18 43.83 -11.54 1.11
C PHE A 18 43.19 -11.18 2.46
N GLU A 19 43.66 -11.80 3.55
CA GLU A 19 43.17 -11.50 4.89
C GLU A 19 43.44 -10.04 5.29
N ALA A 20 44.59 -9.49 4.88
CA ALA A 20 44.92 -8.09 5.10
C ALA A 20 43.98 -7.15 4.32
N LEU A 21 43.64 -7.46 3.06
CA LEU A 21 42.67 -6.69 2.29
C LEU A 21 41.28 -6.71 2.95
N LYS A 22 40.80 -7.90 3.35
CA LYS A 22 39.52 -8.06 4.04
C LYS A 22 39.49 -7.30 5.37
N ALA A 23 40.54 -7.44 6.19
CA ALA A 23 40.66 -6.76 7.47
C ALA A 23 40.75 -5.23 7.29
N GLY A 24 41.52 -4.77 6.31
CA GLY A 24 41.62 -3.37 5.93
C GLY A 24 40.26 -2.80 5.53
N GLY A 25 39.51 -3.50 4.68
CA GLY A 25 38.16 -3.10 4.28
C GLY A 25 37.21 -2.98 5.47
N ASN A 26 37.26 -3.94 6.40
CA ASN A 26 36.47 -3.88 7.64
C ASN A 26 36.86 -2.68 8.52
N ASN A 27 38.16 -2.40 8.68
CA ASN A 27 38.66 -1.28 9.48
C ASN A 27 38.30 0.08 8.86
N ALA A 28 38.39 0.18 7.53
CA ALA A 28 37.95 1.37 6.81
C ALA A 28 36.44 1.60 6.98
N PHE A 29 35.64 0.51 6.90
CA PHE A 29 34.20 0.57 7.11
C PHE A 29 33.83 1.03 8.53
N THR A 30 34.47 0.48 9.57
CA THR A 30 34.22 0.87 10.96
C THR A 30 34.67 2.30 11.25
N SER A 31 35.69 2.79 10.53
CA SER A 31 36.16 4.18 10.60
C SER A 31 35.28 5.16 9.79
N GLY A 32 34.24 4.67 9.11
CA GLY A 32 33.37 5.49 8.26
C GLY A 32 33.97 5.87 6.91
N ASN A 33 35.19 5.41 6.59
CA ASN A 33 35.82 5.61 5.29
C ASN A 33 35.29 4.57 4.29
N TYR A 34 34.06 4.81 3.82
CA TYR A 34 33.37 3.86 2.95
C TYR A 34 34.00 3.73 1.56
N ASP A 35 34.63 4.79 1.04
CA ASP A 35 35.35 4.72 -0.24
C ASP A 35 36.53 3.76 -0.17
N GLU A 36 37.35 3.89 0.87
CA GLU A 36 38.48 2.98 1.07
C GLU A 36 38.00 1.54 1.37
N ALA A 37 36.91 1.40 2.12
CA ALA A 37 36.30 0.08 2.34
C ALA A 37 35.87 -0.58 1.03
N ILE A 38 35.20 0.17 0.14
CA ILE A 38 34.77 -0.31 -1.18
C ILE A 38 35.98 -0.71 -2.02
N ARG A 39 37.05 0.10 -2.02
CA ARG A 39 38.28 -0.20 -2.74
C ARG A 39 38.91 -1.50 -2.24
N LEU A 40 39.14 -1.63 -0.94
CA LEU A 40 39.76 -2.81 -0.32
C LEU A 40 38.93 -4.09 -0.49
N TYR A 41 37.60 -4.00 -0.39
CA TYR A 41 36.75 -5.15 -0.70
C TYR A 41 36.79 -5.52 -2.19
N THR A 42 36.91 -4.54 -3.09
CA THR A 42 37.05 -4.80 -4.53
C THR A 42 38.35 -5.52 -4.83
N ASP A 43 39.45 -5.07 -4.23
CA ASP A 43 40.75 -5.74 -4.34
C ASP A 43 40.67 -7.18 -3.78
N ALA A 44 40.02 -7.37 -2.62
CA ALA A 44 39.83 -8.70 -2.03
C ALA A 44 39.00 -9.64 -2.91
N ILE A 45 37.96 -9.12 -3.58
CA ILE A 45 37.10 -9.90 -4.51
C ILE A 45 37.89 -10.30 -5.76
N ALA A 46 38.80 -9.46 -6.24
CA ALA A 46 39.63 -9.73 -7.41
C ALA A 46 40.84 -10.64 -7.12
N PHE A 47 41.10 -10.98 -5.86
CA PHE A 47 42.36 -11.57 -5.43
C PHE A 47 42.57 -13.04 -5.84
N ASP A 48 41.62 -13.94 -5.54
CA ASP A 48 41.74 -15.37 -5.89
C ASP A 48 40.36 -15.99 -6.20
N PRO A 49 40.14 -16.49 -7.43
CA PRO A 49 38.93 -17.20 -7.83
C PRO A 49 38.59 -18.43 -6.98
N ASN A 50 39.59 -19.05 -6.31
CA ASN A 50 39.38 -20.23 -5.47
C ASN A 50 38.74 -19.90 -4.12
N LEU A 51 38.57 -18.62 -3.76
CA LEU A 51 37.92 -18.17 -2.52
C LEU A 51 36.40 -18.01 -2.68
N ALA A 52 35.79 -18.81 -3.55
CA ALA A 52 34.38 -18.72 -3.91
C ALA A 52 33.43 -18.69 -2.69
N ASP A 53 33.76 -19.44 -1.64
CA ASP A 53 32.96 -19.51 -0.40
C ASP A 53 32.93 -18.19 0.38
N LEU A 54 33.96 -17.34 0.23
CA LEU A 54 34.06 -16.05 0.92
C LEU A 54 33.46 -14.89 0.10
N LEU A 55 33.27 -15.08 -1.21
CA LEU A 55 32.74 -14.06 -2.11
C LEU A 55 31.37 -13.51 -1.66
N PRO A 56 30.38 -14.31 -1.23
CA PRO A 56 29.10 -13.77 -0.75
C PRO A 56 29.27 -12.77 0.40
N THR A 57 30.20 -13.05 1.32
CA THR A 57 30.50 -12.16 2.46
C THR A 57 31.16 -10.88 1.98
N LEU A 58 32.15 -10.96 1.07
CA LEU A 58 32.82 -9.77 0.53
C LEU A 58 31.88 -8.88 -0.27
N TYR A 59 31.07 -9.46 -1.15
CA TYR A 59 30.03 -8.73 -1.87
C TYR A 59 29.04 -8.07 -0.90
N THR A 60 28.60 -8.77 0.14
CA THR A 60 27.69 -8.19 1.15
C THR A 60 28.32 -7.05 1.95
N ASN A 61 29.61 -7.15 2.27
CA ASN A 61 30.35 -6.09 2.96
C ASN A 61 30.51 -4.85 2.07
N ARG A 62 30.87 -5.04 0.79
CA ARG A 62 30.95 -3.95 -0.20
C ARG A 62 29.59 -3.32 -0.45
N ALA A 63 28.52 -4.13 -0.57
CA ALA A 63 27.14 -3.66 -0.65
C ALA A 63 26.79 -2.79 0.56
N THR A 64 27.19 -3.21 1.76
CA THR A 64 26.94 -2.45 2.99
C THR A 64 27.66 -1.09 2.99
N ALA A 65 28.91 -1.03 2.51
CA ALA A 65 29.63 0.23 2.34
C ALA A 65 28.95 1.15 1.30
N LYS A 66 28.53 0.61 0.15
CA LYS A 66 27.77 1.35 -0.88
C LYS A 66 26.42 1.87 -0.36
N TYR A 67 25.69 1.05 0.39
CA TYR A 67 24.45 1.44 1.06
C TYR A 67 24.67 2.61 2.02
N LYS A 68 25.77 2.60 2.79
CA LYS A 68 26.12 3.73 3.69
C LYS A 68 26.45 5.02 2.93
N LYS A 69 26.94 4.91 1.69
CA LYS A 69 27.11 6.04 0.77
C LYS A 69 25.84 6.46 0.05
N ARG A 70 24.69 5.83 0.33
CA ARG A 70 23.41 6.01 -0.38
C ARG A 70 23.45 5.62 -1.86
N ASP A 71 24.45 4.83 -2.27
CA ASP A 71 24.49 4.21 -3.59
C ASP A 71 23.73 2.88 -3.53
N TYR A 72 22.40 3.01 -3.47
CA TYR A 72 21.51 1.88 -3.21
C TYR A 72 21.45 0.91 -4.38
N GLN A 73 21.53 1.42 -5.62
CA GLN A 73 21.53 0.56 -6.81
C GLN A 73 22.79 -0.30 -6.84
N ALA A 74 23.98 0.28 -6.66
CA ALA A 74 25.21 -0.51 -6.65
C ALA A 74 25.29 -1.47 -5.44
N SER A 75 24.61 -1.15 -4.32
CA SER A 75 24.43 -2.08 -3.21
C SER A 75 23.56 -3.28 -3.60
N ILE A 76 22.46 -3.06 -4.33
CA ILE A 76 21.58 -4.13 -4.82
C ILE A 76 22.35 -5.05 -5.77
N ASP A 77 23.16 -4.48 -6.67
CA ASP A 77 23.94 -5.26 -7.63
C ASP A 77 24.94 -6.20 -6.93
N ASP A 78 25.65 -5.72 -5.91
CA ASP A 78 26.53 -6.56 -5.09
C ASP A 78 25.76 -7.65 -4.32
N CYS A 79 24.59 -7.31 -3.76
CA CYS A 79 23.75 -8.33 -3.12
C CYS A 79 23.28 -9.40 -4.11
N ASN A 80 22.95 -9.03 -5.35
CA ASN A 80 22.58 -9.98 -6.39
C ASN A 80 23.75 -10.91 -6.74
N LEU A 81 24.98 -10.39 -6.80
CA LEU A 81 26.19 -11.22 -6.99
C LEU A 81 26.38 -12.20 -5.81
N ALA A 82 26.20 -11.75 -4.58
CA ALA A 82 26.27 -12.61 -3.39
C ALA A 82 25.23 -13.74 -3.44
N LEU A 83 23.98 -13.41 -3.78
CA LEU A 83 22.85 -14.34 -3.82
C LEU A 83 22.90 -15.29 -5.02
N LYS A 84 23.59 -14.92 -6.11
CA LYS A 84 23.88 -15.84 -7.22
C LYS A 84 24.78 -17.00 -6.78
N ILE A 85 25.69 -16.75 -5.84
CA ILE A 85 26.63 -17.75 -5.30
C ILE A 85 25.98 -18.52 -4.15
N ASN A 86 25.39 -17.81 -3.18
CA ASN A 86 24.66 -18.41 -2.07
C ASN A 86 23.26 -17.80 -1.97
N LYS A 87 22.27 -18.51 -2.53
CA LYS A 87 20.87 -18.06 -2.59
C LYS A 87 20.26 -17.78 -1.22
N ARG A 88 20.70 -18.48 -0.17
CA ARG A 88 20.17 -18.31 1.21
C ARG A 88 21.09 -17.45 2.09
N HIS A 89 21.91 -16.59 1.50
CA HIS A 89 22.79 -15.69 2.26
C HIS A 89 22.00 -14.56 2.92
N LEU A 90 21.55 -14.79 4.16
CA LEU A 90 20.63 -13.89 4.89
C LEU A 90 21.05 -12.42 4.90
N LYS A 91 22.31 -12.11 5.21
CA LYS A 91 22.80 -10.72 5.25
C LYS A 91 22.71 -10.01 3.89
N ALA A 92 22.80 -10.76 2.80
CA ALA A 92 22.67 -10.20 1.44
C ALA A 92 21.20 -9.91 1.12
N VAL A 93 20.30 -10.84 1.46
CA VAL A 93 18.84 -10.66 1.33
C VAL A 93 18.39 -9.41 2.11
N LEU A 94 18.76 -9.32 3.38
CA LEU A 94 18.40 -8.18 4.24
C LEU A 94 18.97 -6.84 3.73
N ARG A 95 20.22 -6.83 3.25
CA ARG A 95 20.83 -5.62 2.68
C ARG A 95 20.13 -5.21 1.38
N ARG A 96 19.77 -6.16 0.52
CA ARG A 96 19.02 -5.91 -0.72
C ARG A 96 17.62 -5.35 -0.44
N ALA A 97 16.92 -5.94 0.53
CA ALA A 97 15.60 -5.47 0.98
C ALA A 97 15.67 -4.03 1.49
N ALA A 98 16.66 -3.72 2.34
CA ALA A 98 16.87 -2.37 2.85
C ALA A 98 17.20 -1.36 1.74
N ALA A 99 18.06 -1.71 0.78
CA ALA A 99 18.39 -0.85 -0.35
C ALA A 99 17.18 -0.61 -1.27
N LYS A 100 16.36 -1.65 -1.52
CA LYS A 100 15.12 -1.54 -2.28
C LYS A 100 14.08 -0.65 -1.59
N LEU A 101 13.99 -0.67 -0.26
CA LEU A 101 13.13 0.26 0.48
C LEU A 101 13.53 1.72 0.25
N GLU A 102 14.83 2.02 0.26
CA GLU A 102 15.34 3.37 0.02
C GLU A 102 15.11 3.85 -1.42
N LEU A 103 14.98 2.93 -2.38
CA LEU A 103 14.61 3.22 -3.77
C LEU A 103 13.09 3.13 -4.02
N GLU A 104 12.27 3.06 -2.96
CA GLU A 104 10.81 2.95 -3.04
C GLU A 104 10.31 1.73 -3.84
N MET A 105 11.15 0.71 -4.01
CA MET A 105 10.83 -0.55 -4.66
C MET A 105 10.11 -1.49 -3.67
N TYR A 106 9.04 -0.99 -3.04
CA TYR A 106 8.44 -1.58 -1.83
C TYR A 106 8.00 -3.03 -2.03
N ALA A 107 7.39 -3.36 -3.18
CA ALA A 107 6.95 -4.74 -3.44
C ALA A 107 8.12 -5.72 -3.49
N GLN A 108 9.24 -5.31 -4.10
CA GLN A 108 10.44 -6.14 -4.16
C GLN A 108 11.17 -6.22 -2.82
N ALA A 109 11.08 -5.17 -2.01
CA ALA A 109 11.63 -5.17 -0.65
C ALA A 109 10.84 -6.11 0.27
N VAL A 110 9.50 -6.10 0.18
CA VAL A 110 8.63 -7.03 0.90
C VAL A 110 9.00 -8.47 0.55
N ALA A 111 9.14 -8.80 -0.74
CA ALA A 111 9.52 -10.14 -1.18
C ALA A 111 10.87 -10.59 -0.59
N ASP A 112 11.89 -9.73 -0.57
CA ASP A 112 13.18 -10.06 0.06
C ASP A 112 13.05 -10.24 1.58
N TYR A 113 12.24 -9.43 2.28
CA TYR A 113 12.03 -9.62 3.71
C TYR A 113 11.21 -10.88 4.04
N GLU A 114 10.30 -11.31 3.16
CA GLU A 114 9.60 -12.59 3.28
C GLU A 114 10.57 -13.76 3.11
N GLU A 115 11.45 -13.70 2.11
CA GLU A 115 12.54 -14.69 1.94
C GLU A 115 13.45 -14.73 3.18
N ALA A 116 13.82 -13.57 3.75
CA ALA A 116 14.61 -13.52 4.97
C ALA A 116 13.88 -14.14 6.18
N GLN A 117 12.56 -13.95 6.28
CA GLN A 117 11.73 -14.55 7.34
C GLN A 117 11.62 -16.07 7.18
N GLU A 118 11.58 -16.59 5.95
CA GLU A 118 11.64 -18.03 5.69
C GLU A 118 13.00 -18.63 6.08
N ILE A 119 14.09 -17.87 5.94
CA ILE A 119 15.43 -18.30 6.37
C ILE A 119 15.53 -18.29 7.91
N GLU A 120 15.05 -17.25 8.58
CA GLU A 120 15.04 -17.14 10.04
C GLU A 120 13.64 -16.77 10.60
N PRO A 121 12.75 -17.77 10.81
CA PRO A 121 11.36 -17.54 11.21
C PRO A 121 11.17 -16.87 12.58
N ASN A 122 12.16 -16.97 13.46
CA ASN A 122 12.08 -16.49 14.85
C ASN A 122 12.80 -15.15 15.07
N ASP A 123 13.40 -14.55 14.04
CA ASP A 123 14.05 -13.25 14.16
C ASP A 123 13.01 -12.12 14.18
N ARG A 124 12.87 -11.50 15.35
CA ARG A 124 11.93 -10.39 15.57
C ARG A 124 12.29 -9.13 14.78
N SER A 125 13.56 -8.89 14.49
CA SER A 125 14.02 -7.73 13.72
C SER A 125 13.63 -7.86 12.24
N ILE A 126 13.66 -9.08 11.69
CA ILE A 126 13.16 -9.38 10.35
C ILE A 126 11.66 -9.17 10.28
N ALA A 127 10.91 -9.72 11.25
CA ALA A 127 9.46 -9.53 11.33
C ALA A 127 9.06 -8.04 11.40
N GLN A 128 9.81 -7.25 12.19
CA GLN A 128 9.60 -5.80 12.27
C GLN A 128 9.90 -5.09 10.94
N SER A 129 11.00 -5.47 10.27
CA SER A 129 11.39 -4.89 8.99
C SER A 129 10.39 -5.23 7.88
N LEU A 130 9.91 -6.48 7.84
CA LEU A 130 8.85 -6.93 6.95
C LEU A 130 7.55 -6.15 7.18
N ARG A 131 7.14 -5.99 8.43
CA ARG A 131 5.96 -5.19 8.78
C ARG A 131 6.10 -3.75 8.29
N ARG A 132 7.26 -3.11 8.50
CA ARG A 132 7.54 -1.77 8.00
C ARG A 132 7.48 -1.71 6.48
N ALA A 133 8.08 -2.67 5.77
CA ALA A 133 8.04 -2.73 4.32
C ALA A 133 6.61 -2.87 3.78
N LYS A 134 5.77 -3.70 4.42
CA LYS A 134 4.35 -3.85 4.06
C LYS A 134 3.55 -2.57 4.29
N ILE A 135 3.83 -1.83 5.35
CA ILE A 135 3.23 -0.51 5.60
C ILE A 135 3.61 0.47 4.49
N GLU A 136 4.89 0.57 4.12
CA GLU A 136 5.32 1.48 3.05
C GLU A 136 4.75 1.07 1.68
N LEU A 137 4.68 -0.23 1.38
CA LEU A 137 3.99 -0.72 0.19
C LEU A 137 2.52 -0.27 0.17
N LYS A 138 1.81 -0.46 1.28
CA LYS A 138 0.40 -0.05 1.39
C LYS A 138 0.21 1.46 1.25
N LYS A 139 1.09 2.26 1.86
CA LYS A 139 1.10 3.73 1.70
C LYS A 139 1.31 4.14 0.25
N SER A 140 2.25 3.50 -0.45
CA SER A 140 2.52 3.79 -1.87
C SER A 140 1.33 3.46 -2.79
N GLN A 141 0.49 2.52 -2.36
CA GLN A 141 -0.74 2.11 -3.06
C GLN A 141 -2.00 2.82 -2.54
N ARG A 142 -1.86 3.73 -1.56
CA ARG A 142 -2.99 4.41 -0.94
C ARG A 142 -3.75 5.22 -1.99
N LYS A 143 -5.04 4.95 -2.10
CA LYS A 143 -5.93 5.67 -3.00
C LYS A 143 -6.11 7.11 -2.50
N ASP A 144 -6.06 8.05 -3.42
CA ASP A 144 -6.50 9.43 -3.19
C ASP A 144 -8.04 9.45 -3.14
N LEU A 145 -8.58 9.55 -1.92
CA LEU A 145 -10.03 9.53 -1.68
C LEU A 145 -10.71 10.77 -2.28
N TYR A 146 -10.02 11.92 -2.30
CA TYR A 146 -10.54 13.15 -2.88
C TYR A 146 -10.70 13.01 -4.40
N LYS A 147 -9.66 12.48 -5.06
CA LYS A 147 -9.69 12.17 -6.49
C LYS A 147 -10.75 11.12 -6.83
N LEU A 148 -10.99 10.15 -5.95
CA LEU A 148 -11.97 9.09 -6.16
C LEU A 148 -13.40 9.63 -6.29
N ILE A 149 -13.81 10.55 -5.42
CA ILE A 149 -15.14 11.18 -5.47
C ILE A 149 -15.19 12.47 -6.29
N GLY A 150 -14.05 12.92 -6.82
CA GLY A 150 -13.94 14.07 -7.70
C GLY A 150 -14.04 15.42 -7.00
N VAL A 151 -13.48 15.53 -5.79
CA VAL A 151 -13.42 16.79 -5.02
C VAL A 151 -11.97 17.17 -4.70
N THR A 152 -11.76 18.40 -4.26
CA THR A 152 -10.43 18.87 -3.81
C THR A 152 -10.24 18.60 -2.31
N LYS A 153 -8.99 18.62 -1.82
CA LYS A 153 -8.69 18.47 -0.39
C LYS A 153 -9.41 19.50 0.49
N HIS A 154 -9.62 20.70 -0.05
CA HIS A 154 -10.29 21.82 0.61
C HIS A 154 -11.82 21.78 0.51
N ALA A 155 -12.40 20.74 -0.09
CA ALA A 155 -13.84 20.60 -0.20
C ALA A 155 -14.50 20.60 1.18
N THR A 156 -15.57 21.37 1.26
CA THR A 156 -16.45 21.47 2.41
C THR A 156 -17.31 20.21 2.55
N GLU A 157 -17.82 19.95 3.75
CA GLU A 157 -18.69 18.79 4.00
C GLU A 157 -19.91 18.72 3.05
N PRO A 158 -20.62 19.82 2.72
CA PRO A 158 -21.70 19.80 1.75
C PRO A 158 -21.25 19.41 0.33
N GLU A 159 -20.05 19.84 -0.09
CA GLU A 159 -19.47 19.49 -1.39
C GLU A 159 -19.12 18.01 -1.46
N ILE A 160 -18.54 17.46 -0.39
CA ILE A 160 -18.24 16.02 -0.24
C ILE A 160 -19.54 15.21 -0.31
N LYS A 161 -20.58 15.61 0.44
CA LYS A 161 -21.92 14.99 0.41
C LYS A 161 -22.56 15.04 -0.98
N LYS A 162 -22.45 16.17 -1.68
CA LYS A 162 -22.98 16.34 -3.04
C LYS A 162 -22.25 15.44 -4.04
N ALA A 163 -20.92 15.38 -3.95
CA ALA A 163 -20.09 14.55 -4.81
C ALA A 163 -20.37 13.06 -4.59
N TYR A 164 -20.46 12.62 -3.33
CA TYR A 164 -20.86 11.26 -2.97
C TYR A 164 -22.20 10.88 -3.60
N ARG A 165 -23.26 11.68 -3.39
CA ARG A 165 -24.58 11.38 -3.99
C ARG A 165 -24.52 11.23 -5.50
N LYS A 166 -23.77 12.11 -6.19
CA LYS A 166 -23.60 12.04 -7.65
C LYS A 166 -22.90 10.75 -8.07
N MET A 167 -21.81 10.39 -7.41
CA MET A 167 -21.01 9.21 -7.74
C MET A 167 -21.71 7.91 -7.37
N ALA A 168 -22.35 7.85 -6.19
CA ALA A 168 -23.19 6.74 -5.75
C ALA A 168 -24.35 6.50 -6.73
N LEU A 169 -25.05 7.55 -7.17
CA LEU A 169 -26.08 7.45 -8.21
C LEU A 169 -25.54 7.00 -9.57
N GLN A 170 -24.28 7.29 -9.90
CA GLN A 170 -23.68 6.88 -11.17
C GLN A 170 -23.31 5.39 -11.16
N TRP A 171 -22.78 4.90 -10.05
CA TRP A 171 -22.23 3.56 -9.90
C TRP A 171 -23.14 2.58 -9.14
N HIS A 172 -24.38 2.99 -8.85
CA HIS A 172 -25.36 2.16 -8.16
C HIS A 172 -25.59 0.82 -8.89
N PRO A 173 -25.60 -0.34 -8.19
CA PRO A 173 -25.76 -1.66 -8.82
C PRO A 173 -26.98 -1.75 -9.75
N ASP A 174 -28.13 -1.21 -9.34
CA ASP A 174 -29.35 -1.22 -10.16
C ASP A 174 -29.19 -0.61 -11.55
N ARG A 175 -28.33 0.41 -11.70
CA ARG A 175 -28.10 1.07 -13.00
C ARG A 175 -27.20 0.27 -13.93
N HIS A 176 -26.45 -0.68 -13.38
CA HIS A 176 -25.54 -1.57 -14.10
C HIS A 176 -26.03 -3.02 -14.05
N SER A 177 -27.24 -3.25 -13.55
CA SER A 177 -27.82 -4.59 -13.36
C SER A 177 -27.98 -5.36 -14.67
N SER A 178 -28.17 -4.66 -15.79
CA SER A 178 -28.29 -5.22 -17.15
C SER A 178 -26.95 -5.27 -17.92
N GLY A 179 -25.84 -4.85 -17.31
CA GLY A 179 -24.51 -4.89 -17.92
C GLY A 179 -23.91 -6.29 -17.93
N THR A 180 -22.72 -6.42 -18.52
CA THR A 180 -21.92 -7.65 -18.42
C THR A 180 -21.53 -7.93 -16.97
N GLU A 181 -21.14 -9.17 -16.66
CA GLU A 181 -20.67 -9.53 -15.33
C GLU A 181 -19.48 -8.66 -14.89
N GLU A 182 -18.59 -8.34 -15.83
CA GLU A 182 -17.44 -7.47 -15.60
C GLU A 182 -17.86 -6.02 -15.29
N GLU A 183 -18.86 -5.49 -16.00
CA GLU A 183 -19.40 -4.15 -15.76
C GLU A 183 -20.09 -4.05 -14.41
N ARG A 184 -20.87 -5.07 -14.03
CA ARG A 184 -21.51 -5.20 -12.71
C ARG A 184 -20.48 -5.21 -11.60
N GLN A 185 -19.47 -6.07 -11.70
CA GLN A 185 -18.37 -6.15 -10.72
C GLN A 185 -17.59 -4.84 -10.63
N GLN A 186 -17.35 -4.17 -11.76
CA GLN A 186 -16.70 -2.86 -11.78
C GLN A 186 -17.57 -1.81 -11.08
N ALA A 187 -18.87 -1.79 -11.33
CA ALA A 187 -19.80 -0.86 -10.70
C ALA A 187 -19.90 -1.09 -9.20
N GLU A 188 -20.06 -2.33 -8.75
CA GLU A 188 -20.07 -2.70 -7.33
C GLU A 188 -18.77 -2.31 -6.64
N LYS A 189 -17.62 -2.60 -7.26
CA LYS A 189 -16.31 -2.20 -6.74
C LYS A 189 -16.21 -0.68 -6.62
N LYS A 190 -16.64 0.07 -7.64
CA LYS A 190 -16.63 1.53 -7.61
C LYS A 190 -17.56 2.08 -6.54
N PHE A 191 -18.77 1.55 -6.43
CA PHE A 191 -19.74 1.94 -5.42
C PHE A 191 -19.19 1.74 -4.00
N LYS A 192 -18.54 0.60 -3.75
CA LYS A 192 -17.86 0.32 -2.48
C LYS A 192 -16.73 1.30 -2.18
N GLU A 193 -15.83 1.53 -3.15
CA GLU A 193 -14.73 2.49 -3.01
C GLU A 193 -15.26 3.91 -2.72
N ILE A 194 -16.35 4.33 -3.38
CA ILE A 194 -16.99 5.63 -3.17
C ILE A 194 -17.58 5.74 -1.76
N GLY A 195 -18.20 4.66 -1.26
CA GLY A 195 -18.71 4.56 0.11
C GLY A 195 -17.60 4.71 1.16
N GLU A 196 -16.50 3.96 1.00
CA GLU A 196 -15.32 4.04 1.88
C GLU A 196 -14.72 5.46 1.91
N ALA A 197 -14.62 6.11 0.74
CA ALA A 197 -14.16 7.50 0.67
C ALA A 197 -15.09 8.45 1.39
N PHE A 198 -16.41 8.29 1.23
CA PHE A 198 -17.37 9.14 1.91
C PHE A 198 -17.34 8.94 3.43
N GLU A 199 -17.22 7.70 3.92
CA GLU A 199 -17.15 7.41 5.36
C GLU A 199 -15.98 8.15 6.04
N ILE A 200 -14.84 8.25 5.36
CA ILE A 200 -13.66 8.95 5.89
C ILE A 200 -13.76 10.45 5.70
N LEU A 201 -14.16 10.92 4.52
CA LEU A 201 -14.12 12.34 4.19
C LEU A 201 -15.31 13.14 4.78
N SER A 202 -16.42 12.48 5.11
CA SER A 202 -17.59 13.15 5.70
C SER A 202 -17.46 13.41 7.20
N ASP A 203 -16.64 12.63 7.92
CA ASP A 203 -16.35 12.85 9.34
C ASP A 203 -15.10 13.74 9.49
N PRO A 204 -15.18 14.91 10.15
CA PRO A 204 -14.05 15.82 10.30
C PRO A 204 -12.82 15.19 10.98
N SER A 205 -13.02 14.30 11.96
CA SER A 205 -11.93 13.63 12.69
C SER A 205 -11.25 12.57 11.83
N LYS A 206 -12.04 11.73 11.12
CA LYS A 206 -11.50 10.75 10.17
C LYS A 206 -10.80 11.43 8.99
N LYS A 207 -11.37 12.51 8.46
CA LYS A 207 -10.76 13.33 7.40
C LYS A 207 -9.41 13.89 7.86
N GLN A 208 -9.33 14.44 9.07
CA GLN A 208 -8.08 14.96 9.62
C GLN A 208 -7.02 13.86 9.74
N LYS A 209 -7.37 12.69 10.31
CA LYS A 209 -6.46 11.55 10.39
C LYS A 209 -5.99 11.08 9.01
N TYR A 210 -6.89 11.09 8.02
CA TYR A 210 -6.55 10.76 6.64
C TYR A 210 -5.54 11.75 6.07
N ASP A 211 -5.76 13.04 6.28
CA ASP A 211 -4.90 14.14 5.86
C ASP A 211 -3.53 14.13 6.56
N ASP A 212 -3.48 13.64 7.80
CA ASP A 212 -2.25 13.42 8.59
C ASP A 212 -1.46 12.17 8.15
N GLY A 213 -1.97 11.43 7.15
CA GLY A 213 -1.29 10.25 6.60
C GLY A 213 -1.55 8.95 7.35
N MET A 214 -2.53 8.92 8.26
CA MET A 214 -2.94 7.70 8.95
C MET A 214 -3.55 6.69 7.99
N ASP A 215 -3.26 5.41 8.18
CA ASP A 215 -3.79 4.36 7.32
C ASP A 215 -5.32 4.27 7.42
N ILE A 216 -5.98 3.99 6.29
CA ILE A 216 -7.45 3.89 6.18
C ILE A 216 -8.00 2.82 7.14
N GLU A 217 -7.32 1.69 7.29
CA GLU A 217 -7.73 0.62 8.21
C GLU A 217 -7.59 1.05 9.67
N ASP A 218 -6.55 1.83 10.00
CA ASP A 218 -6.35 2.34 11.36
C ASP A 218 -7.38 3.43 11.71
N ILE A 219 -7.79 4.25 10.73
CA ILE A 219 -8.85 5.26 10.88
C ILE A 219 -10.19 4.61 11.22
N ASN A 220 -10.52 3.50 10.54
CA ASN A 220 -11.75 2.76 10.75
C ASN A 220 -11.67 1.76 11.93
N GLY A 221 -10.47 1.41 12.40
CA GLY A 221 -10.23 0.38 13.43
C GLY A 221 -9.74 0.87 14.80
N GLY A 222 -9.76 2.19 15.05
CA GLY A 222 -9.27 2.80 16.30
C GLY A 222 -10.21 2.65 17.51
N GLY A 223 -10.45 1.42 17.96
CA GLY A 223 -11.20 1.12 19.20
C GLY A 223 -11.31 -0.39 19.41
N GLY A 224 -10.75 -0.88 20.51
CA GLY A 224 -10.60 -2.32 20.78
C GLY A 224 -11.85 -3.17 20.51
N GLY A 225 -11.64 -4.24 19.76
CA GLY A 225 -12.49 -5.44 19.76
C GLY A 225 -13.97 -5.22 19.46
N ARG A 226 -14.33 -5.09 18.17
CA ARG A 226 -15.55 -5.66 17.59
C ARG A 226 -15.40 -5.74 16.08
N GLY A 227 -15.87 -6.85 15.52
CA GLY A 227 -15.74 -7.17 14.11
C GLY A 227 -16.35 -6.11 13.20
N HIS A 228 -15.81 -6.11 11.98
CA HIS A 228 -16.24 -5.38 10.80
C HIS A 228 -17.76 -5.15 10.74
N GLN A 229 -18.21 -3.95 11.11
CA GLN A 229 -19.49 -3.38 10.70
C GLN A 229 -19.17 -2.00 10.11
N GLY A 230 -18.45 -1.98 8.99
CA GLY A 230 -18.45 -0.81 8.12
C GLY A 230 -19.90 -0.59 7.66
N ILE A 231 -20.37 0.65 7.69
CA ILE A 231 -21.73 0.99 7.26
C ILE A 231 -21.82 0.62 5.77
N ASP A 232 -22.82 -0.19 5.39
CA ASP A 232 -23.00 -0.59 4.00
C ASP A 232 -23.19 0.69 3.15
N PRO A 233 -22.41 0.89 2.05
CA PRO A 233 -22.61 2.02 1.16
C PRO A 233 -24.06 2.19 0.68
N MET A 234 -24.84 1.11 0.59
CA MET A 234 -26.28 1.13 0.29
C MET A 234 -27.10 1.75 1.43
N ASP A 235 -26.76 1.47 2.69
CA ASP A 235 -27.40 2.06 3.86
C ASP A 235 -27.07 3.56 3.95
N ILE A 236 -25.81 3.94 3.71
CA ILE A 236 -25.39 5.35 3.64
C ILE A 236 -26.18 6.09 2.55
N PHE A 237 -26.28 5.49 1.36
CA PHE A 237 -26.99 6.09 0.25
C PHE A 237 -28.49 6.26 0.55
N SER A 238 -29.12 5.23 1.11
CA SER A 238 -30.53 5.25 1.52
C SER A 238 -30.80 6.30 2.60
N GLN A 239 -29.93 6.40 3.61
CA GLN A 239 -30.02 7.40 4.69
C GLN A 239 -29.86 8.84 4.16
N MET A 240 -29.07 9.04 3.10
CA MET A 240 -28.93 10.33 2.43
C MET A 240 -30.09 10.67 1.48
N GLY A 241 -31.17 9.88 1.48
CA GLY A 241 -32.34 10.09 0.64
C GLY A 241 -32.19 9.57 -0.79
N GLY A 242 -31.23 8.66 -1.01
CA GLY A 242 -31.16 7.85 -2.21
C GLY A 242 -32.45 7.06 -2.36
N PHE A 243 -33.29 7.46 -3.31
CA PHE A 243 -34.66 6.96 -3.54
C PHE A 243 -35.77 7.48 -2.59
N GLY A 244 -35.65 8.70 -2.06
CA GLY A 244 -36.72 9.34 -1.25
C GLY A 244 -37.48 10.52 -1.89
N GLY A 245 -37.17 10.94 -3.13
CA GLY A 245 -37.63 12.25 -3.63
C GLY A 245 -38.08 12.33 -5.09
N MET A 246 -38.07 11.24 -5.87
CA MET A 246 -38.50 11.28 -7.27
C MET A 246 -39.00 9.90 -7.74
N GLY A 247 -40.18 9.51 -7.26
CA GLY A 247 -40.87 8.28 -7.68
C GLY A 247 -42.39 8.34 -7.55
N GLY A 248 -42.95 9.51 -7.22
CA GLY A 248 -44.39 9.75 -7.17
C GLY A 248 -44.90 10.41 -8.45
N PHE A 249 -44.71 9.79 -9.62
CA PHE A 249 -45.46 10.12 -10.85
C PHE A 249 -45.30 9.00 -11.87
N GLY A 250 -46.17 8.01 -11.80
CA GLY A 250 -46.17 6.89 -12.73
C GLY A 250 -47.10 5.77 -12.29
N GLY A 251 -48.41 5.98 -12.39
CA GLY A 251 -49.37 4.91 -12.12
C GLY A 251 -50.78 5.35 -11.74
N MET A 252 -51.35 6.38 -12.39
CA MET A 252 -52.81 6.60 -12.35
C MET A 252 -53.32 6.73 -13.77
N GLY A 253 -53.45 5.57 -14.42
CA GLY A 253 -54.02 5.42 -15.75
C GLY A 253 -54.64 4.04 -15.85
N GLY A 254 -55.90 3.92 -15.42
CA GLY A 254 -56.61 2.65 -15.47
C GLY A 254 -57.71 2.48 -14.43
N MET A 255 -58.62 3.45 -14.28
CA MET A 255 -59.94 3.15 -13.75
C MET A 255 -60.98 3.69 -14.72
N ALA A 256 -61.65 2.75 -15.39
CA ALA A 256 -62.82 2.97 -16.22
C ALA A 256 -63.94 3.54 -15.34
N GLY A 257 -64.10 4.86 -15.38
CA GLY A 257 -65.24 5.57 -14.83
C GLY A 257 -66.31 5.74 -15.91
N GLY A 258 -67.15 4.72 -16.08
CA GLY A 258 -68.53 4.97 -16.50
C GLY A 258 -69.29 5.38 -15.26
N PHE A 259 -69.93 6.56 -15.25
CA PHE A 259 -71.19 6.85 -14.56
C PHE A 259 -71.49 8.36 -14.73
N GLU A 260 -72.24 8.61 -15.80
CA GLU A 260 -73.41 9.48 -15.91
C GLU A 260 -73.58 10.65 -14.91
N PHE A 261 -73.52 11.85 -15.48
CA PHE A 261 -73.73 13.15 -14.86
C PHE A 261 -75.23 13.39 -14.65
N GLY A 262 -75.69 13.53 -13.40
CA GLY A 262 -77.10 13.73 -13.10
C GLY A 262 -77.38 14.48 -11.80
N GLY A 263 -77.50 15.80 -11.88
CA GLY A 263 -78.59 16.52 -11.19
C GLY A 263 -78.35 17.14 -9.81
N LYS A 264 -78.45 18.48 -9.83
CA LYS A 264 -79.05 19.42 -8.85
C LYS A 264 -78.15 20.06 -7.76
N PRO A 265 -78.15 21.40 -7.68
CA PRO A 265 -77.59 22.17 -6.57
C PRO A 265 -78.67 22.65 -5.59
N GLN A 266 -78.45 22.47 -4.29
CA GLN A 266 -79.14 23.14 -3.18
C GLN A 266 -78.37 22.77 -1.91
N GLY A 267 -77.85 23.65 -1.06
CA GLY A 267 -78.02 25.07 -0.86
C GLY A 267 -77.94 25.27 0.65
N TYR A 268 -77.02 26.08 1.18
CA TYR A 268 -77.06 26.48 2.59
C TYR A 268 -76.35 27.82 2.86
N SER A 269 -76.97 28.55 3.79
CA SER A 269 -76.46 29.64 4.61
C SER A 269 -76.60 31.06 4.05
N ARG A 270 -77.53 31.84 4.64
CA ARG A 270 -77.18 32.69 5.78
C ARG A 270 -78.42 33.23 6.49
N ARG A 271 -78.46 33.01 7.81
CA ARG A 271 -79.25 33.79 8.77
C ARG A 271 -78.58 35.16 8.96
N SER A 272 -79.34 36.23 8.81
CA SER A 272 -79.16 37.48 9.56
C SER A 272 -80.53 38.09 9.78
N HIS A 273 -80.97 38.18 11.04
CA HIS A 273 -82.03 39.10 11.44
C HIS A 273 -81.50 39.85 12.65
N GLY A 274 -81.28 41.15 12.45
CA GLY A 274 -81.21 42.14 13.50
C GLY A 274 -82.46 43.02 13.40
N ARG A 275 -82.99 43.32 14.59
CA ARG A 275 -84.15 44.17 14.91
C ARG A 275 -85.53 43.56 14.68
#